data_AF-A0A9D6DUZ5-F1
#
_entry.id   AF-A0A9D6DUZ5-F1
#
_cell.length_a   1.000
_cell.length_b   1.000
_cell.length_c   1.000
_cell.angle_alpha   90.00
_cell.angle_beta   90.00
_cell.angle_gamma   90.00
#
_symmetry.space_group_name_H-M   'P 1'
#
loop_
_entity.id
_entity.type
_entity.pdbx_description
1 polymer ?
#
loop_
_entity_poly.entity_id
_entity_poly.type
_entity_poly.pdbx_seq_one_letter_code
_entity_poly.pdbx_strand_id
1 'polypeptide(L)' 'MAGKLKAIVDYVQKNSTFGGLAVAKMTMMLKEDVSKVTDATPDDAAKIQKFREVAKEILKVDSIPV' A
#
# COMPACT_ATOMS: atom_id res chain seq x y z
N MET A 1 6.27 17.05 3.14
CA MET A 1 4.94 16.42 3.25
C MET A 1 4.74 15.57 2.00
N ALA A 2 5.22 14.32 2.03
CA ALA A 2 5.06 13.34 0.97
C ALA A 2 5.28 11.97 1.63
N GLY A 3 4.47 11.00 1.24
CA GLY A 3 4.41 9.68 1.89
C GLY A 3 3.02 9.07 1.91
N LYS A 4 2.09 9.46 1.01
CA LYS A 4 0.76 8.83 0.94
C LYS A 4 0.87 7.37 0.55
N LEU A 5 1.79 7.04 -0.36
CA LEU A 5 2.08 5.65 -0.73
C LEU A 5 2.55 4.83 0.46
N LYS A 6 3.48 5.35 1.26
CA LYS A 6 4.00 4.68 2.46
C LYS A 6 2.89 4.48 3.49
N ALA A 7 2.07 5.50 3.71
CA ALA A 7 0.96 5.41 4.65
C ALA A 7 -0.06 4.33 4.27
N ILE A 8 -0.28 4.08 2.97
CA ILE A 8 -1.15 2.98 2.50
C ILE A 8 -0.51 1.62 2.81
N VAL A 9 0.78 1.46 2.55
CA VAL A 9 1.52 0.22 2.85
C VAL A 9 1.51 -0.05 4.35
N ASP A 10 1.81 0.97 5.16
CA ASP A 10 1.77 0.88 6.63
C ASP A 10 0.37 0.54 7.14
N TYR A 11 -0.69 1.08 6.51
CA TYR A 11 -2.07 0.76 6.86
C TYR A 11 -2.41 -0.70 6.55
N VAL A 12 -2.00 -1.22 5.39
CA VAL A 12 -2.18 -2.63 5.02
C VAL A 12 -1.43 -3.56 5.97
N GLN A 13 -0.21 -3.20 6.33
CA GLN A 13 0.61 -3.97 7.26
C GLN A 13 0.00 -4.00 8.67
N LYS A 14 -0.55 -2.88 9.15
CA LYS A 14 -1.17 -2.77 10.48
C LYS A 14 -2.55 -3.42 10.56
N ASN A 15 -3.34 -3.40 9.48
CA ASN A 15 -4.69 -3.95 9.45
C ASN A 15 -4.76 -5.40 8.95
N SER A 16 -3.62 -6.02 8.65
CA SER A 16 -3.54 -7.44 8.30
C SER A 16 -2.96 -8.25 9.45
N THR A 17 -3.59 -9.38 9.78
CA THR A 17 -3.07 -10.36 10.75
C THR A 17 -1.67 -10.86 10.37
N PHE A 18 -1.41 -10.96 9.06
CA PHE A 18 -0.10 -11.32 8.50
C PHE A 18 0.46 -10.14 7.70
N GLY A 19 0.86 -9.07 8.40
CA GLY A 19 1.38 -7.84 7.77
C GLY A 19 2.47 -8.09 6.71
N GLY A 20 3.43 -8.98 6.98
CA GLY A 20 4.47 -9.35 6.00
C GLY A 20 3.93 -10.04 4.74
N LEU A 21 2.91 -10.89 4.88
CA LEU A 21 2.25 -11.55 3.74
C LEU A 21 1.41 -10.57 2.93
N ALA A 22 0.75 -9.63 3.61
CA ALA A 22 -0.03 -8.58 2.97
C ALA A 22 0.87 -7.65 2.13
N VAL A 23 2.02 -7.25 2.66
CA VAL A 23 3.03 -6.47 1.93
C VAL A 23 3.61 -7.28 0.76
N ALA A 24 3.93 -8.56 0.95
CA ALA A 24 4.39 -9.42 -0.14
C ALA A 24 3.34 -9.56 -1.26
N LYS A 25 2.06 -9.67 -0.91
CA LYS A 25 0.94 -9.72 -1.85
C LYS A 25 0.78 -8.39 -2.59
N MET A 26 0.94 -7.25 -1.90
CA MET A 26 0.99 -5.93 -2.54
C MET A 26 2.13 -5.87 -3.57
N THR A 27 3.34 -6.31 -3.20
CA THR A 27 4.50 -6.34 -4.10
C THR A 27 4.22 -7.17 -5.36
N MET A 28 3.60 -8.33 -5.19
CA MET A 28 3.22 -9.19 -6.33
C MET A 28 2.19 -8.54 -7.25
N MET A 29 1.14 -7.93 -6.69
CA MET A 29 0.07 -7.30 -7.46
C MET A 29 0.53 -6.03 -8.18
N LEU A 30 1.36 -5.23 -7.52
CA LEU A 30 1.89 -3.97 -8.07
C LEU A 30 3.10 -4.20 -8.99
N LYS A 31 3.69 -5.40 -8.97
CA LYS A 31 4.97 -5.73 -9.63
C LYS A 31 6.10 -4.75 -9.28
N GLU A 32 5.96 -4.07 -8.16
CA GLU A 32 6.90 -3.10 -7.61
C GLU A 32 7.14 -3.46 -6.16
N ASP A 33 8.40 -3.33 -5.72
CA ASP A 33 8.77 -3.64 -4.35
C ASP A 33 8.26 -2.56 -3.40
N VAL A 34 7.09 -2.81 -2.79
CA VAL A 34 6.47 -1.85 -1.86
C VAL A 34 7.25 -1.66 -0.57
N SER A 35 8.19 -2.56 -0.24
CA SER A 35 9.11 -2.36 0.90
C SER A 35 10.09 -1.21 0.67
N LYS A 36 10.30 -0.81 -0.59
CA LYS A 36 11.15 0.32 -0.98
C LYS A 36 10.40 1.65 -1.06
N VAL A 37 9.08 1.64 -0.81
CA VAL A 37 8.27 2.86 -0.78
C VAL A 37 8.58 3.61 0.51
N THR A 38 9.33 4.69 0.37
CA THR A 38 9.73 5.58 1.46
C THR A 38 9.03 6.93 1.35
N ASP A 39 9.14 7.77 2.38
CA ASP A 39 8.60 9.14 2.41
C ASP A 39 9.17 10.05 1.29
N ALA A 40 10.27 9.64 0.66
CA ALA A 40 10.88 10.35 -0.46
C ALA A 40 10.35 9.91 -1.83
N THR A 41 9.45 8.91 -1.87
CA THR A 41 8.90 8.40 -3.13
C THR A 41 7.91 9.42 -3.68
N PRO A 42 8.02 9.83 -4.96
CA PRO A 42 7.08 10.79 -5.54
C PRO A 42 5.66 10.23 -5.48
N ASP A 43 4.77 11.03 -4.88
CA ASP A 43 3.35 10.73 -4.71
C ASP A 43 2.62 10.93 -6.05
N ASP A 44 2.79 9.98 -6.97
CA ASP A 44 2.04 9.93 -8.22
C ASP A 44 0.57 9.57 -7.94
N ALA A 45 -0.36 10.42 -8.35
CA ALA A 45 -1.80 10.19 -8.15
C ALA A 45 -2.26 8.83 -8.74
N ALA A 46 -1.70 8.43 -9.88
CA ALA A 46 -1.98 7.14 -10.51
C ALA A 46 -1.45 5.95 -9.67
N LYS A 47 -0.27 6.10 -9.04
CA LYS A 47 0.27 5.06 -8.15
C LYS A 47 -0.53 4.98 -6.86
N ILE A 48 -0.89 6.12 -6.26
CA ILE A 48 -1.70 6.18 -5.04
C ILE A 48 -3.03 5.45 -5.25
N GLN A 49 -3.69 5.67 -6.39
CA GLN A 49 -4.95 5.01 -6.70
C GLN A 49 -4.78 3.49 -6.84
N LYS A 50 -3.75 3.02 -7.57
CA LYS A 50 -3.43 1.59 -7.67
C LYS A 50 -3.11 0.96 -6.32
N PHE A 51 -2.31 1.62 -5.50
CA PHE A 51 -1.96 1.15 -4.16
C PHE A 51 -3.20 1.04 -3.27
N ARG A 52 -4.11 2.02 -3.34
CA ARG A 52 -5.40 1.96 -2.65
C ARG A 52 -6.26 0.79 -3.14
N GLU A 53 -6.38 0.58 -4.44
CA GLU A 53 -7.17 -0.54 -4.98
C GLU A 53 -6.62 -1.90 -4.53
N VAL A 54 -5.31 -2.11 -4.66
CA VAL A 54 -4.64 -3.34 -4.22
C VAL A 54 -4.79 -3.52 -2.70
N ALA A 55 -4.62 -2.45 -1.93
CA ALA A 55 -4.81 -2.48 -0.49
C ALA A 55 -6.24 -2.83 -0.09
N LYS A 56 -7.26 -2.33 -0.82
CA LYS A 56 -8.67 -2.70 -0.61
C LYS A 56 -8.90 -4.18 -0.90
N GLU A 57 -8.31 -4.70 -1.97
CA GLU A 57 -8.43 -6.12 -2.34
C GLU A 57 -7.77 -7.04 -1.30
N ILE A 58 -6.65 -6.62 -0.73
CA ILE A 58 -5.91 -7.40 0.28
C ILE A 58 -6.63 -7.38 1.62
N LEU A 59 -7.07 -6.22 2.07
CA LEU A 59 -7.77 -6.06 3.35
C LEU A 59 -9.26 -6.43 3.26
N LYS A 60 -9.80 -6.61 2.05
CA LYS A 60 -11.24 -6.79 1.79
C LYS A 60 -12.10 -5.69 2.44
N VAL A 61 -11.68 -4.44 2.27
CA VAL A 61 -12.37 -3.25 2.83
C VAL A 61 -12.82 -2.30 1.71
N ASP A 62 -13.95 -1.64 1.91
CA ASP A 62 -14.51 -0.70 0.94
C ASP A 62 -13.74 0.63 0.85
N SER A 63 -13.06 1.02 1.94
CA SER A 63 -12.32 2.28 2.01
C SER A 63 -11.07 2.19 2.88
N ILE A 64 -10.05 2.99 2.52
CA ILE A 64 -8.79 3.14 3.26
C ILE A 64 -8.71 4.62 3.66
N PRO A 65 -8.65 4.94 4.96
CA PRO A 65 -8.72 6.31 5.49
C PRO A 65 -7.42 7.11 5.35
N VAL A 66 -6.52 6.70 4.46
CA VAL A 66 -5.15 7.21 4.30
C VAL A 66 -5.06 8.24 3.19
#